data_AF-A0A6N2AFM5-F1
#
_entry.id   AF-A0A6N2AFM5-F1
#
_cell.length_a   1.000
_cell.length_b   1.000
_cell.length_c   1.000
_cell.angle_alpha   90.00
_cell.angle_beta   90.00
_cell.angle_gamma   90.00
#
_symmetry.space_group_name_H-M   'P 1'
#
loop_
_entity.id
_entity.type
_entity.pdbx_description
1 polymer ?
#
loop_
_entity_poly.entity_id
_entity_poly.type
_entity_poly.pdbx_seq_one_letter_code
_entity_poly.pdbx_strand_id
1 'polypeptide(L)' 'MKSFTMFILFSMTIFFTLFNHSIGDGPKFCPGTFTANGVCANIDCGNLALLQWPASSMPHDCVCSASGSTQSLCTCQIRC' A
#
# COMPACT_ATOMS: atom_id res chain seq x y z
N MET A 1 -39.42 17.14 21.26
CA MET A 1 -38.97 15.75 21.00
C MET A 1 -38.94 15.40 19.51
N LYS A 2 -39.95 15.79 18.71
CA LYS A 2 -40.03 15.45 17.27
C LYS A 2 -38.93 16.09 16.39
N SER A 3 -38.56 17.34 16.66
CA SER A 3 -37.50 18.07 15.91
C SER A 3 -36.07 17.58 16.21
N PHE A 4 -35.80 17.20 17.46
CA PHE A 4 -34.49 16.70 17.88
C PHE A 4 -34.14 15.35 17.22
N THR A 5 -35.16 14.50 17.06
CA THR A 5 -35.02 13.20 16.39
C THR A 5 -34.69 13.37 14.90
N MET A 6 -35.29 14.36 14.23
CA MET A 6 -34.98 14.67 12.82
C MET A 6 -33.54 15.19 12.65
N PHE A 7 -33.05 16.01 13.58
CA PHE A 7 -31.68 16.51 13.55
C PHE A 7 -30.65 15.38 13.69
N ILE A 8 -30.90 14.41 14.57
CA ILE A 8 -30.02 13.24 14.76
C ILE A 8 -30.00 12.39 13.50
N LEU A 9 -31.17 12.12 12.90
CA LEU A 9 -31.26 11.33 11.66
C LEU A 9 -30.54 12.04 10.49
N PHE A 10 -30.70 13.35 10.36
CA PHE A 10 -30.03 14.15 9.33
C PHE A 10 -28.51 14.14 9.50
N SER A 11 -28.04 14.28 10.74
CA SER A 11 -26.61 14.19 11.08
C SER A 11 -26.04 12.82 10.73
N MET A 12 -26.71 11.72 11.12
CA MET A 12 -26.27 10.36 10.78
C MET A 12 -26.22 10.14 9.27
N THR A 13 -27.20 10.61 8.50
CA THR A 13 -27.18 10.46 7.04
C THR A 13 -26.01 11.18 6.38
N ILE A 14 -25.63 12.37 6.85
CA ILE A 14 -24.46 13.10 6.33
C ILE A 14 -23.17 12.36 6.65
N PHE A 15 -23.04 11.80 7.86
CA PHE A 15 -21.90 10.95 8.21
C PHE A 15 -21.83 9.74 7.26
N PHE A 16 -22.91 8.98 7.09
CA PHE A 16 -22.87 7.78 6.25
C PHE A 16 -22.62 8.08 4.77
N THR A 17 -23.05 9.22 4.22
CA THR A 17 -22.78 9.58 2.82
C THR A 17 -21.33 10.03 2.59
N LEU A 18 -20.74 10.77 3.55
CA LEU A 18 -19.34 11.20 3.47
C LEU A 18 -18.37 10.01 3.62
N PHE A 19 -18.67 9.05 4.49
CA PHE A 19 -17.79 7.90 4.75
C PHE A 19 -18.04 6.70 3.84
N ASN A 20 -19.20 6.58 3.17
CA ASN A 20 -19.43 5.49 2.21
C ASN A 20 -18.50 5.57 1.00
N HIS A 21 -18.12 6.77 0.56
CA HIS A 21 -17.27 6.95 -0.62
C HIS A 21 -15.86 6.36 -0.41
N SER A 22 -15.44 6.17 0.84
CA SER A 22 -14.12 5.61 1.18
C SER A 22 -14.10 4.08 1.29
N ILE A 23 -15.24 3.39 1.19
CA ILE A 23 -15.35 1.94 1.39
C ILE A 23 -15.24 1.13 0.08
N GLY A 24 -15.37 1.77 -1.08
CA GLY A 24 -15.56 1.08 -2.36
C GLY A 24 -14.31 0.52 -3.03
N ASP A 25 -13.14 1.12 -2.84
CA ASP A 25 -11.90 0.66 -3.46
C ASP A 25 -10.90 0.32 -2.35
N GLY A 26 -10.73 -0.98 -2.08
CA GLY A 26 -9.61 -1.45 -1.28
C GLY A 26 -8.28 -0.93 -1.86
N PRO A 27 -7.20 -0.88 -1.05
CA PRO A 27 -5.89 -0.45 -1.56
C PRO A 27 -5.53 -1.28 -2.80
N LYS A 28 -5.25 -0.61 -3.92
CA LYS A 28 -4.74 -1.29 -5.11
C LYS A 28 -3.26 -1.54 -4.89
N PHE A 29 -2.82 -2.71 -5.32
CA PHE A 29 -1.43 -3.11 -5.21
C PHE A 29 -0.88 -3.38 -6.59
N CYS A 30 0.29 -2.81 -6.86
CA CYS A 30 0.99 -2.92 -8.13
C CYS A 30 2.39 -3.48 -7.87
N PRO A 31 2.94 -4.30 -8.80
CA PRO A 31 4.31 -4.74 -8.70
C PRO A 31 5.28 -3.58 -8.99
N GLY A 32 6.15 -3.27 -8.03
CA GLY A 32 7.29 -2.37 -8.19
C GLY A 32 8.59 -3.16 -8.24
N THR A 33 9.49 -2.81 -9.16
CA THR A 33 10.80 -3.48 -9.29
C THR A 33 11.97 -2.51 -9.18
N PHE A 34 13.07 -2.98 -8.60
CA PHE A 34 14.35 -2.27 -8.56
C PHE A 34 15.51 -3.27 -8.53
N THR A 35 16.68 -2.85 -8.98
CA THR A 35 17.91 -3.65 -8.91
C THR A 35 18.69 -3.34 -7.65
N ALA A 36 19.31 -4.35 -7.08
CA ALA A 36 20.18 -4.24 -5.92
C ALA A 36 21.53 -4.90 -6.19
N ASN A 37 22.60 -4.30 -5.64
CA ASN A 37 23.93 -4.89 -5.67
C ASN A 37 24.01 -5.99 -4.60
N GLY A 38 24.38 -7.19 -5.02
CA GLY A 38 24.38 -8.39 -4.18
C GLY A 38 23.55 -9.51 -4.78
N VAL A 39 23.71 -10.69 -4.22
CA VAL A 39 22.90 -11.88 -4.57
C VAL A 39 21.78 -12.04 -3.54
N CYS A 40 20.68 -12.66 -3.93
CA CYS A 40 19.50 -12.85 -3.08
C CYS A 40 19.77 -13.54 -1.73
N ALA A 41 20.86 -14.29 -1.61
CA ALA A 41 21.27 -14.92 -0.35
C ALA A 41 21.81 -13.93 0.69
N ASN A 42 22.28 -12.75 0.26
CA ASN A 42 22.99 -11.77 1.09
C ASN A 42 22.27 -10.42 1.17
N ILE A 43 21.10 -10.27 0.56
CA ILE A 43 20.35 -9.02 0.55
C ILE A 43 18.93 -9.22 1.07
N ASP A 44 18.37 -8.16 1.63
CA ASP A 44 16.98 -8.11 2.07
C ASP A 44 16.22 -7.08 1.22
N CYS A 45 15.46 -7.58 0.24
CA CYS A 45 14.65 -6.74 -0.64
C CYS A 45 13.62 -5.91 0.13
N GLY A 46 13.10 -6.39 1.27
CA GLY A 46 12.11 -5.66 2.06
C GLY A 46 12.71 -4.40 2.67
N ASN A 47 13.87 -4.53 3.32
CA ASN A 47 14.57 -3.37 3.89
C ASN A 47 15.05 -2.38 2.82
N LEU A 48 15.56 -2.86 1.68
CA LEU A 48 15.96 -1.99 0.58
C LEU A 48 14.76 -1.29 -0.07
N ALA A 49 13.62 -1.97 -0.16
CA ALA A 49 12.38 -1.40 -0.69
C ALA A 49 11.88 -0.20 0.14
N LEU A 50 12.08 -0.21 1.47
CA LEU A 50 11.72 0.92 2.33
C LEU A 50 12.48 2.21 1.99
N LEU A 51 13.67 2.08 1.38
CA LEU A 51 14.48 3.22 0.92
C LEU A 51 14.11 3.62 -0.52
N GLN A 52 13.52 2.71 -1.28
CA GLN A 52 13.19 2.91 -2.69
C GLN A 52 11.85 3.65 -2.88
N TRP A 53 10.88 3.42 -2.01
CA TRP A 53 9.52 3.98 -2.13
C TRP A 53 9.13 4.89 -0.96
N PRO A 54 8.29 5.90 -1.20
CA PRO A 54 7.75 6.74 -0.13
C PRO A 54 6.78 5.94 0.76
N ALA A 55 6.55 6.43 1.98
CA ALA A 55 5.65 5.78 2.95
C ALA A 55 4.22 5.57 2.44
N SER A 56 3.74 6.39 1.50
CA SER A 56 2.44 6.23 0.85
C SER A 56 2.33 4.98 -0.04
N SER A 57 3.46 4.42 -0.45
CA SER A 57 3.60 3.25 -1.32
C SER A 57 4.33 2.13 -0.57
N MET A 58 3.94 1.92 0.69
CA MET A 58 4.54 0.92 1.59
C MET A 58 4.69 -0.44 0.89
N PRO A 59 5.92 -0.96 0.75
CA PRO A 59 6.17 -2.23 0.08
C PRO A 59 5.84 -3.42 0.97
N HIS A 60 5.32 -4.49 0.37
CA HIS A 60 5.10 -5.79 0.99
C HIS A 60 5.28 -6.91 -0.04
N ASP A 61 5.29 -8.17 0.41
CA ASP A 61 5.42 -9.37 -0.44
C ASP A 61 6.59 -9.29 -1.44
N CYS A 62 7.77 -8.90 -0.94
CA CYS A 62 8.96 -8.76 -1.75
C CYS A 62 9.57 -10.11 -2.13
N VAL A 63 9.88 -10.28 -3.42
CA VAL A 63 10.56 -11.44 -4.01
C VAL A 63 11.89 -10.99 -4.60
N CYS A 64 12.93 -11.77 -4.36
CA CYS A 64 14.24 -11.57 -4.95
C CYS A 64 14.48 -12.58 -6.08
N SER A 65 14.95 -12.10 -7.23
CA SER A 65 15.44 -12.93 -8.32
C SER A 65 16.86 -12.54 -8.72
N ALA A 66 17.64 -13.51 -9.22
CA ALA A 66 19.00 -13.24 -9.69
C ALA A 66 18.96 -12.39 -10.97
N SER A 67 19.74 -11.32 -11.01
CA SER A 67 19.85 -10.39 -12.14
C SER A 67 21.32 -10.21 -12.53
N GLY A 68 22.05 -11.33 -12.63
CA GLY A 68 23.49 -11.36 -12.88
C GLY A 68 24.26 -12.13 -11.81
N SER A 69 25.58 -12.21 -11.92
CA SER A 69 26.45 -12.91 -10.96
C SER A 69 26.63 -12.16 -9.64
N THR A 70 26.40 -10.84 -9.64
CA THR A 70 26.61 -9.95 -8.49
C THR A 70 25.43 -9.00 -8.24
N GLN A 71 24.30 -9.24 -8.90
CA GLN A 71 23.13 -8.39 -8.86
C GLN A 71 21.86 -9.22 -8.71
N SER A 72 20.87 -8.58 -8.12
CA SER A 72 19.54 -9.13 -7.90
C SER A 72 18.48 -8.12 -8.32
N LEU A 73 17.35 -8.64 -8.79
CA LEU A 73 16.15 -7.89 -9.06
C LEU A 73 15.16 -8.13 -7.90
N CYS A 74 14.82 -7.06 -7.19
CA CYS A 74 13.81 -7.08 -6.15
C CYS A 74 12.46 -6.65 -6.74
N THR A 75 11.42 -7.45 -6.49
CA THR A 75 10.05 -7.16 -6.91
C THR A 75 9.14 -7.16 -5.68
N CYS A 76 8.45 -6.06 -5.38
CA CYS A 76 7.55 -5.94 -4.23
C CYS A 76 6.16 -5.50 -4.69
N GLN A 77 5.12 -5.84 -3.92
CA GLN A 77 3.81 -5.22 -4.06
C GLN A 77 3.83 -3.88 -3.34
N ILE A 78 3.43 -2.81 -4.03
CA ILE A 78 3.35 -1.46 -3.48
C ILE A 78 1.94 -0.92 -3.65
N ARG A 79 1.53 -0.02 -2.76
CA ARG A 79 0.26 0.68 -2.91
C ARG A 79 0.28 1.61 -4.13
N CYS A 80 -0.69 1.37 -5.01
CA CYS A 80 -1.13 2.20 -6.12
C CYS A 80 -2.66 2.39 -6.00
#